data_AF-A0A4Q7Z9G3-F1
#
_entry.id   AF-A0A4Q7Z9G3-F1
#
_cell.length_a   1.000
_cell.length_b   1.000
_cell.length_c   1.000
_cell.angle_alpha   90.00
_cell.angle_beta   90.00
_cell.angle_gamma   90.00
#
_symmetry.space_group_name_H-M   'P 1'
#
loop_
_entity.id
_entity.type
_entity.pdbx_description
1 polymer ?
#
loop_
_entity_poly.entity_id
_entity_poly.type
_entity_poly.pdbx_seq_one_letter_code
_entity_poly.pdbx_strand_id
1 'polypeptide(L)'
;MLEFQLPAEDSRTLNRDRLLGALAGLGVRQVVVAYEGGGDSGDICEVSVEPPELLPTLSTEMIELRCRIGEFEDGRYQYRTADQPMSLHQAASEFTLDWVGDTHGGWENNEGGSGCVTLDVVAGTLKLEHTEYFTESQDYVHEL
;
A
#
# COMPACT_ATOMS: atom_id res chain seq x y z
N MET A 1 12.74 14.28 -3.72
CA MET A 1 13.19 12.92 -3.37
C MET A 1 12.13 12.44 -2.40
N LEU A 2 11.28 11.50 -2.80
CA LEU A 2 10.14 11.06 -1.98
C LEU A 2 10.69 10.44 -0.68
N GLU A 3 10.34 11.02 0.47
CA GLU A 3 10.65 10.49 1.79
C GLU A 3 9.59 9.46 2.16
N PHE A 4 10.02 8.25 2.52
CA PHE A 4 9.15 7.14 2.92
C PHE A 4 8.17 7.57 4.02
N GLN A 5 6.89 7.67 3.67
CA GLN A 5 5.75 7.85 4.58
C GLN A 5 5.18 6.48 4.94
N LEU A 6 5.82 5.74 5.85
CA LEU A 6 5.25 4.48 6.34
C LEU A 6 4.26 4.79 7.48
N PRO A 7 3.00 4.35 7.45
CA PRO A 7 2.14 4.32 8.64
C PRO A 7 2.86 3.73 9.88
N ALA A 8 2.57 4.26 11.06
CA ALA A 8 3.06 3.67 12.30
C ALA A 8 2.36 2.33 12.56
N GLU A 9 3.03 1.33 13.15
CA GLU A 9 2.45 -0.01 13.44
C GLU A 9 1.10 0.08 14.20
N ASP A 10 0.92 1.07 15.08
CA ASP A 10 -0.34 1.31 15.82
C ASP A 10 -1.44 2.03 15.01
N SER A 11 -1.12 2.57 13.84
CA SER A 11 -2.07 3.33 13.00
C SER A 11 -2.75 2.53 11.90
N ARG A 12 -2.33 1.30 11.58
CA ARG A 12 -2.92 0.55 10.46
C ARG A 12 -4.41 0.26 10.70
N THR A 13 -4.78 -0.15 11.91
CA THR A 13 -6.19 -0.38 12.28
C THR A 13 -7.01 0.92 12.20
N LEU A 14 -6.46 2.04 12.69
CA LEU A 14 -7.09 3.36 12.60
C LEU A 14 -7.31 3.79 11.14
N ASN A 15 -6.27 3.70 10.31
CA ASN A 15 -6.32 4.10 8.91
C ASN A 15 -7.27 3.21 8.10
N ARG A 16 -7.30 1.90 8.39
CA ARG A 16 -8.27 0.97 7.85
C ARG A 16 -9.71 1.42 8.15
N ASP A 17 -10.00 1.72 9.41
CA ASP A 17 -11.36 2.11 9.82
C ASP A 17 -11.78 3.45 9.21
N ARG A 18 -10.85 4.40 9.12
CA ARG A 18 -11.04 5.68 8.41
C ARG A 18 -11.34 5.45 6.92
N LEU A 19 -10.55 4.63 6.24
CA LEU A 19 -10.73 4.30 4.82
C LEU A 19 -12.10 3.66 4.58
N LEU A 20 -12.44 2.59 5.32
CA LEU A 20 -13.72 1.90 5.18
C LEU A 20 -14.90 2.85 5.44
N GLY A 21 -14.82 3.67 6.48
CA GLY A 21 -15.86 4.65 6.81
C GLY A 21 -16.08 5.69 5.72
N ALA A 22 -14.99 6.24 5.17
CA ALA A 22 -15.07 7.23 4.10
C ALA A 22 -15.60 6.64 2.79
N LEU A 23 -15.11 5.46 2.40
CA LEU A 23 -15.59 4.74 1.21
C LEU A 23 -17.07 4.37 1.33
N ALA A 24 -17.51 3.89 2.50
CA ALA A 24 -18.92 3.59 2.76
C ALA A 24 -19.80 4.84 2.66
N GLY A 25 -19.30 6.00 3.13
CA GLY A 25 -20.00 7.28 3.02
C GLY A 25 -20.24 7.75 1.58
N LEU A 26 -19.40 7.31 0.64
CA LEU A 26 -19.55 7.58 -0.80
C LEU A 26 -20.38 6.52 -1.54
N GLY A 27 -20.81 5.45 -0.85
CA GLY A 27 -21.53 4.33 -1.48
C GLY A 27 -20.62 3.40 -2.27
N VAL A 28 -19.30 3.45 -2.06
CA VAL A 28 -18.36 2.48 -2.62
C VAL A 28 -18.61 1.11 -1.99
N ARG A 29 -18.62 0.08 -2.82
CA ARG A 29 -18.81 -1.32 -2.41
C ARG A 29 -17.48 -2.05 -2.27
N GLN A 30 -16.54 -1.78 -3.17
CA GLN A 30 -15.23 -2.41 -3.18
C GLN A 30 -14.18 -1.47 -3.79
N VAL A 31 -12.96 -1.52 -3.26
CA VAL A 31 -11.77 -0.95 -3.90
C VAL A 31 -10.73 -2.07 -4.04
N VAL A 32 -10.08 -2.17 -5.19
CA VAL A 32 -8.93 -3.07 -5.40
C VAL A 32 -7.74 -2.23 -5.81
N VAL A 33 -6.66 -2.35 -5.05
CA VAL A 33 -5.38 -1.66 -5.30
C VAL A 33 -4.35 -2.71 -5.68
N ALA A 34 -3.93 -2.73 -6.93
CA ALA A 34 -2.91 -3.63 -7.45
C ALA A 34 -1.53 -2.97 -7.40
N TYR A 35 -0.51 -3.73 -7.03
CA TYR A 35 0.88 -3.28 -6.96
C TYR A 35 1.81 -4.27 -7.65
N GLU A 36 2.93 -3.76 -8.15
CA GLU A 36 4.00 -4.57 -8.72
C GLU A 36 5.36 -3.92 -8.47
N GLY A 37 6.37 -4.76 -8.34
CA GLY A 37 7.73 -4.34 -8.02
C GLY A 37 8.74 -5.32 -8.57
N GLY A 38 9.97 -4.83 -8.70
CA GLY A 38 11.14 -5.52 -9.20
C GLY A 38 12.28 -4.53 -9.42
N GLY A 39 13.51 -5.03 -9.42
CA GLY A 39 14.71 -4.21 -9.60
C GLY A 39 14.87 -3.14 -8.51
N ASP A 40 14.49 -3.48 -7.28
CA ASP A 40 14.58 -2.63 -6.07
C ASP A 40 13.64 -1.42 -6.10
N SER A 41 12.54 -1.53 -6.86
CA SER A 41 11.53 -0.49 -6.99
C SER A 41 10.15 -1.11 -7.20
N GLY A 42 9.12 -0.44 -6.69
CA GLY A 42 7.74 -0.90 -6.84
C GLY A 42 6.77 0.23 -6.56
N ASP A 43 5.57 0.11 -7.11
CA ASP A 43 4.51 1.10 -6.93
C ASP A 43 3.12 0.46 -7.16
N ILE A 44 2.08 1.27 -7.02
CA ILE A 44 0.72 0.92 -7.42
C ILE A 44 0.60 0.96 -8.94
N CYS A 45 0.07 -0.12 -9.51
CA CYS A 45 -0.18 -0.23 -10.94
C CYS A 45 -1.60 0.20 -11.30
N GLU A 46 -2.58 -0.15 -10.46
CA GLU A 46 -3.98 0.09 -10.73
C GLU A 46 -4.78 0.27 -9.43
N VAL A 47 -5.71 1.23 -9.46
CA VAL A 47 -6.77 1.36 -8.46
C VAL A 47 -8.11 1.25 -9.19
N SER A 48 -8.91 0.27 -8.79
CA SER A 48 -10.26 0.07 -9.30
C SER A 48 -11.28 0.17 -8.17
N VAL A 49 -12.49 0.59 -8.50
CA VAL A 49 -13.58 0.81 -7.54
C VAL A 49 -14.89 0.30 -8.10
N GLU A 50 -15.76 -0.18 -7.22
CA GLU A 50 -17.12 -0.59 -7.54
C GLU A 50 -18.10 0.29 -6.73
N PRO A 51 -19.01 1.03 -7.38
CA PRO A 51 -19.15 1.16 -8.83
C PRO A 51 -18.05 2.06 -9.48
N PRO A 52 -17.65 1.78 -10.73
CA PRO A 52 -16.47 2.40 -11.36
C PRO A 52 -16.60 3.91 -11.60
N GLU A 53 -17.82 4.44 -11.72
CA GLU A 53 -18.07 5.88 -11.85
C GLU A 53 -17.61 6.71 -10.63
N LEU A 54 -17.33 6.07 -9.49
CA LEU A 54 -16.81 6.75 -8.30
C LEU A 54 -15.28 6.96 -8.34
N LEU A 55 -14.56 6.39 -9.31
CA LEU A 55 -13.10 6.51 -9.38
C LEU A 55 -12.63 7.98 -9.40
N PRO A 56 -13.23 8.89 -10.21
CA PRO A 56 -12.86 10.30 -10.18
C PRO A 56 -13.14 10.96 -8.83
N THR A 57 -14.19 10.52 -8.12
CA THR A 57 -14.53 11.01 -6.77
C THR A 57 -13.45 10.63 -5.76
N LEU A 58 -12.90 9.41 -5.83
CA LEU A 58 -11.78 9.00 -4.97
C LEU A 58 -10.53 9.86 -5.15
N SER A 59 -10.31 10.39 -6.36
CA SER A 59 -9.16 11.27 -6.65
C SER A 59 -9.32 12.68 -6.07
N THR A 60 -10.53 13.11 -5.70
CA THR A 60 -10.81 14.46 -5.19
C THR A 60 -11.25 14.49 -3.72
N GLU A 61 -11.94 13.46 -3.26
CA GLU A 61 -12.40 13.37 -1.87
C GLU A 61 -11.22 13.14 -0.93
N MET A 62 -11.13 13.99 0.09
CA MET A 62 -9.99 14.04 0.99
C MET A 62 -10.27 13.29 2.29
N ILE A 63 -9.25 12.59 2.78
CA ILE A 63 -9.24 11.92 4.07
C ILE A 63 -7.92 12.22 4.79
N GLU A 64 -7.92 12.09 6.11
CA GLU A 64 -6.71 12.16 6.92
C GLU A 64 -6.27 10.77 7.36
N LEU A 65 -5.10 10.32 6.86
CA LEU A 65 -4.45 9.13 7.38
C LEU A 65 -3.38 9.51 8.40
N ARG A 66 -3.21 8.66 9.41
CA ARG A 66 -2.10 8.78 10.35
C ARG A 66 -0.85 8.19 9.70
N CYS A 67 0.12 9.05 9.41
CA CYS A 67 1.37 8.68 8.76
C CYS A 67 2.54 8.87 9.73
N ARG A 68 3.61 8.07 9.58
CA ARG A 68 4.92 8.41 10.14
C ARG A 68 5.62 9.33 9.17
N ILE A 69 6.03 10.48 9.67
CA ILE A 69 6.78 11.49 8.92
C ILE A 69 8.21 11.41 9.40
N GLY A 70 9.12 11.13 8.47
CA GLY A 70 10.56 11.28 8.69
C GLY A 70 10.96 12.72 8.43
N GLU A 71 11.67 13.33 9.38
CA GLU A 71 12.22 14.67 9.25
C GLU A 71 13.73 14.58 9.50
N PHE A 72 14.53 15.11 8.56
CA PHE A 72 15.97 15.16 8.73
C PHE A 72 16.38 16.45 9.46
N GLU A 73 16.71 16.31 10.75
CA GLU A 73 17.14 17.41 11.61
C GLU A 73 18.46 17.05 12.29
N ASP A 74 19.40 18.01 12.35
CA ASP A 74 20.71 17.87 13.00
C ASP A 74 21.51 16.60 12.60
N GLY A 75 21.44 16.24 11.32
CA GLY A 75 22.19 15.11 10.77
C GLY A 75 21.59 13.74 11.10
N ARG A 76 20.35 13.69 11.60
CA ARG A 76 19.65 12.44 11.94
C ARG A 76 18.20 12.49 11.47
N TYR A 77 17.67 11.32 11.09
CA TYR A 77 16.23 11.18 10.89
C TYR A 77 15.52 11.11 12.24
N GLN A 78 14.59 12.02 12.44
CA GLN A 78 13.59 11.96 13.49
C GLN A 78 12.27 11.51 12.89
N TYR A 79 11.47 10.78 13.66
CA TYR A 79 10.18 10.30 13.21
C TYR A 79 9.10 10.80 14.14
N ARG A 80 8.04 11.36 13.56
CA ARG A 80 6.82 11.70 14.28
C ARG A 80 5.61 11.11 13.58
N THR A 81 4.53 10.93 14.31
CA THR A 81 3.23 10.61 13.73
C THR A 81 2.38 11.85 13.62
N ALA A 82 1.75 12.03 12.47
CA ALA A 82 0.78 13.09 12.24
C ALA A 82 -0.31 12.61 11.30
N ASP A 83 -1.51 13.17 11.46
CA ASP A 83 -2.57 13.00 10.48
C ASP A 83 -2.24 13.88 9.26
N GLN A 84 -2.27 13.29 8.06
CA GLN A 84 -1.94 13.95 6.78
C GLN A 84 -3.15 13.89 5.85
N PRO A 85 -3.58 15.04 5.29
CA PRO A 85 -4.66 15.06 4.31
C PRO A 85 -4.15 14.54 2.96
N MET A 86 -4.90 13.63 2.35
CA MET A 86 -4.64 13.08 1.01
C MET A 86 -5.96 12.66 0.36
N SER A 87 -5.98 12.44 -0.95
CA SER A 87 -7.17 11.93 -1.62
C SER A 87 -7.46 10.49 -1.18
N LEU A 88 -8.70 10.02 -1.27
CA LEU A 88 -9.03 8.63 -0.97
C LEU A 88 -8.28 7.65 -1.87
N HIS A 89 -8.05 8.02 -3.13
CA HIS A 89 -7.21 7.26 -4.04
C HIS A 89 -5.79 7.10 -3.47
N GLN A 90 -5.13 8.21 -3.13
CA GLN A 90 -3.79 8.17 -2.55
C GLN A 90 -3.77 7.43 -1.21
N ALA A 91 -4.78 7.64 -0.36
CA ALA A 91 -4.91 6.95 0.91
C ALA A 91 -4.98 5.43 0.76
N ALA A 92 -5.74 4.93 -0.22
CA ALA A 92 -5.82 3.50 -0.50
C ALA A 92 -4.49 2.95 -1.05
N SER A 93 -3.79 3.72 -1.90
CA SER A 93 -2.46 3.41 -2.42
C SER A 93 -1.41 3.31 -1.30
N GLU A 94 -1.27 4.35 -0.48
CA GLU A 94 -0.30 4.42 0.62
C GLU A 94 -0.58 3.33 1.67
N PHE A 95 -1.86 3.09 2.00
CA PHE A 95 -2.24 2.00 2.89
C PHE A 95 -1.83 0.63 2.33
N THR A 96 -1.97 0.44 1.02
CA THR A 96 -1.58 -0.82 0.36
C THR A 96 -0.08 -1.02 0.41
N LEU A 97 0.70 0.00 0.06
CA LEU A 97 2.17 -0.03 0.10
C LEU A 97 2.69 -0.26 1.53
N ASP A 98 2.09 0.38 2.54
CA ASP A 98 2.38 0.10 3.95
C ASP A 98 2.16 -1.37 4.30
N TRP A 99 0.97 -1.88 3.98
CA TRP A 99 0.59 -3.20 4.44
C TRP A 99 1.40 -4.30 3.76
N VAL A 100 1.69 -4.17 2.45
CA VAL A 100 2.59 -5.10 1.77
C VAL A 100 4.02 -4.95 2.27
N GLY A 101 4.54 -3.74 2.46
CA GLY A 101 5.90 -3.54 2.96
C GLY A 101 6.13 -4.12 4.35
N ASP A 102 5.12 -4.07 5.22
CA ASP A 102 5.16 -4.68 6.55
C ASP A 102 5.03 -6.21 6.53
N THR A 103 4.15 -6.74 5.67
CA THR A 103 3.83 -8.18 5.64
C THR A 103 4.84 -8.98 4.79
N HIS A 104 5.30 -8.37 3.70
CA HIS A 104 6.19 -8.91 2.67
C HIS A 104 7.34 -7.93 2.40
N GLY A 105 8.14 -7.66 3.43
CA GLY A 105 9.27 -6.74 3.31
C GLY A 105 10.24 -7.17 2.21
N GLY A 106 10.53 -6.25 1.28
CA GLY A 106 11.39 -6.50 0.13
C GLY A 106 10.70 -7.10 -1.10
N TRP A 107 9.37 -7.08 -1.15
CA TRP A 107 8.55 -7.49 -2.29
C TRP A 107 8.95 -6.85 -3.62
N GLU A 108 9.66 -5.72 -3.58
CA GLU A 108 10.13 -4.97 -4.74
C GLU A 108 11.57 -5.33 -5.17
N ASN A 109 12.30 -6.11 -4.37
CA ASN A 109 13.73 -6.33 -4.56
C ASN A 109 14.02 -7.37 -5.63
N ASN A 110 15.08 -7.17 -6.41
CA ASN A 110 15.56 -8.12 -7.42
C ASN A 110 14.46 -8.59 -8.40
N GLU A 111 14.06 -9.86 -8.36
CA GLU A 111 12.98 -10.45 -9.15
C GLU A 111 11.60 -9.85 -8.81
N GLY A 112 11.46 -9.32 -7.61
CA GLY A 112 10.30 -8.58 -7.14
C GLY A 112 9.07 -9.45 -6.87
N GLY A 113 7.90 -8.85 -7.03
CA GLY A 113 6.65 -9.42 -6.62
C GLY A 113 5.48 -8.55 -7.02
N SER A 114 4.28 -9.11 -6.97
CA SER A 114 3.06 -8.37 -7.26
C SER A 114 1.86 -8.91 -6.51
N GLY A 115 0.79 -8.13 -6.48
CA GLY A 115 -0.42 -8.54 -5.79
C GLY A 115 -1.46 -7.44 -5.74
N CYS A 116 -2.42 -7.61 -4.85
CA CYS A 116 -3.42 -6.59 -4.62
C CYS A 116 -3.94 -6.58 -3.18
N VAL A 117 -4.44 -5.42 -2.76
CA VAL A 117 -5.29 -5.28 -1.58
C VAL A 117 -6.71 -5.04 -2.03
N THR A 118 -7.63 -5.90 -1.56
CA THR A 118 -9.07 -5.73 -1.74
C THR A 118 -9.68 -5.17 -0.46
N LEU A 119 -10.30 -3.99 -0.56
CA LEU A 119 -11.13 -3.39 0.47
C LEU A 119 -12.60 -3.71 0.15
N ASP A 120 -13.16 -4.73 0.80
CA ASP A 120 -14.60 -5.01 0.74
C ASP A 120 -15.32 -4.11 1.76
N VAL A 121 -15.92 -3.04 1.26
CA VAL A 121 -16.56 -2.02 2.08
C VAL A 121 -17.87 -2.54 2.68
N VAL A 122 -18.56 -3.42 1.96
CA VAL A 122 -19.84 -4.00 2.41
C VAL A 122 -19.61 -4.99 3.56
N ALA A 123 -18.58 -5.83 3.44
CA ALA A 123 -18.19 -6.76 4.49
C ALA A 123 -17.39 -6.07 5.61
N GLY A 124 -16.83 -4.89 5.37
CA GLY A 124 -15.94 -4.19 6.29
C GLY A 124 -14.60 -4.90 6.48
N THR A 125 -14.12 -5.59 5.45
CA THR A 125 -12.93 -6.45 5.51
C THR A 125 -11.90 -6.06 4.47
N LEU A 126 -10.63 -6.31 4.79
CA LEU A 126 -9.52 -6.14 3.86
C LEU A 126 -8.80 -7.47 3.66
N LYS A 127 -8.33 -7.71 2.44
CA LYS A 127 -7.56 -8.90 2.06
C LYS A 127 -6.32 -8.47 1.26
N LEU A 128 -5.15 -8.92 1.68
CA LEU A 128 -3.89 -8.79 0.94
C LEU A 128 -3.62 -10.12 0.22
N GLU A 129 -3.42 -10.05 -1.09
CA GLU A 129 -2.93 -11.16 -1.92
C GLU A 129 -1.55 -10.76 -2.47
N HIS A 130 -0.61 -11.71 -2.42
CA HIS A 130 0.78 -11.45 -2.77
C HIS A 130 1.38 -12.66 -3.50
N THR A 131 2.18 -12.37 -4.52
CA THR A 131 3.01 -13.31 -5.26
C THR A 131 4.45 -12.81 -5.24
N GLU A 132 5.35 -13.64 -4.75
CA GLU A 132 6.80 -13.40 -4.76
C GLU A 132 7.42 -14.05 -6.01
N TYR A 133 8.35 -13.36 -6.66
CA TYR A 133 9.11 -13.90 -7.78
C TYR A 133 10.54 -14.23 -7.35
N PHE A 134 11.08 -15.35 -7.83
CA PHE A 134 12.46 -15.73 -7.55
C PHE A 134 13.05 -16.53 -8.71
N THR A 135 14.37 -16.46 -8.87
CA THR A 135 15.14 -17.30 -9.78
C THR A 135 15.85 -18.40 -8.99
N GLU A 136 15.63 -19.66 -9.34
CA GLU A 136 16.37 -20.79 -8.80
C GLU A 136 17.37 -21.32 -9.84
N SER A 137 18.61 -21.59 -9.42
CA SER A 137 19.66 -22.18 -10.27
C SER A 137 20.31 -23.37 -9.56
N GLN A 138 20.60 -24.44 -10.32
CA GLN A 138 21.22 -25.66 -9.82
C GLN A 138 22.36 -26.08 -10.75
N ASP A 139 23.56 -26.22 -10.18
CA ASP A 139 24.76 -26.61 -10.92
C ASP A 139 25.23 -28.00 -10.51
N TYR A 140 25.58 -28.83 -11.51
CA TYR A 140 26.07 -30.19 -11.32
C TYR A 140 27.38 -30.39 -12.08
N VAL A 141 28.39 -30.93 -11.40
CA VAL A 141 29.68 -31.27 -12.00
C VAL A 141 29.89 -32.78 -11.90
N HIS A 142 30.23 -33.41 -13.03
CA HIS A 142 30.55 -34.83 -13.12
C HIS A 142 31.94 -35.00 -13.74
N GLU A 143 32.82 -35.73 -13.07
CA GLU A 143 34.16 -36.09 -13.55
C GLU A 143 34.22 -37.61 -13.78
N LEU A 144 35.04 -38.05 -14.74
CA LEU A 144 35.23 -39.46 -15.12
C LEU A 144 36.44 -40.09 -14.42
#